data_AF-A0A3M4TRD9-F1
#
_entry.id   AF-A0A3M4TRD9-F1
#
_cell.length_a   1.000
_cell.length_b   1.000
_cell.length_c   1.000
_cell.angle_alpha   90.00
_cell.angle_beta   90.00
_cell.angle_gamma   90.00
#
_symmetry.space_group_name_H-M   'P 1'
#
loop_
_entity.id
_entity.type
_entity.pdbx_description
1 polymer ?
#
loop_
_entity_poly.entity_id
_entity_poly.type
_entity_poly.pdbx_seq_one_letter_code
_entity_poly.pdbx_strand_id
1 'polypeptide(L)' 'MSSARLGDQHACPLPGHGLTLVATASGDVLINALCAARVGDICACGAVIVAGFPWSRHRADFFGLYQAGV' A
#
# COMPACT_ATOMS: atom_id res chain seq x y z
N MET A 1 1.71 -14.56 3.33
CA MET A 1 2.14 -13.22 2.88
C MET A 1 0.94 -12.55 2.26
N SER A 2 0.51 -11.40 2.81
CA SER A 2 -0.70 -10.70 2.40
C SER A 2 -0.38 -9.47 1.55
N SER A 3 -1.30 -9.17 0.65
CA SER A 3 -1.22 -8.08 -0.29
C SER A 3 -1.97 -6.87 0.27
N ALA A 4 -1.39 -5.68 0.17
CA ALA A 4 -1.94 -4.46 0.76
C ALA A 4 -3.21 -3.97 0.05
N ARG A 5 -4.22 -3.57 0.79
CA ARG A 5 -5.47 -3.04 0.25
C ARG A 5 -5.86 -1.72 0.91
N LEU A 6 -6.84 -1.06 0.32
CA LEU A 6 -7.45 0.14 0.87
C LEU A 6 -7.90 -0.14 2.31
N GLY A 7 -7.49 0.73 3.24
CA GLY A 7 -7.78 0.56 4.65
C GLY A 7 -6.87 -0.41 5.42
N ASP A 8 -5.86 -1.01 4.80
CA ASP A 8 -4.85 -1.76 5.56
C ASP A 8 -4.03 -0.82 6.45
N GLN A 9 -3.61 -1.36 7.60
CA GLN A 9 -2.82 -0.62 8.58
C GLN A 9 -1.35 -0.52 8.14
N HIS A 10 -0.86 0.71 8.11
CA HIS A 10 0.51 1.11 7.90
C HIS A 10 1.09 1.67 9.21
N ALA A 11 2.14 1.04 9.73
CA ALA A 11 2.87 1.55 10.88
C ALA A 11 3.83 2.66 10.43
N CYS A 12 3.47 3.90 10.77
CA CYS A 12 4.30 5.07 10.47
C CYS A 12 5.40 5.17 11.54
N PRO A 13 6.69 5.28 11.16
CA PRO A 13 7.80 5.41 12.11
C PRO A 13 7.84 6.78 12.82
N LEU A 14 7.00 7.73 12.40
CA LEU A 14 6.92 9.05 13.02
C LEU A 14 6.26 8.97 14.42
N PRO A 15 6.91 9.49 15.47
CA PRO A 15 6.34 9.51 16.82
C PRO A 15 5.05 10.33 16.84
N GLY A 16 3.94 9.71 17.24
CA GLY A 16 2.61 10.33 17.29
C GLY A 16 1.67 9.96 16.13
N HIS A 17 2.17 9.36 15.03
CA HIS A 17 1.32 8.89 13.93
C HIS A 17 0.85 7.44 14.12
N GLY A 18 1.68 6.57 14.71
CA GLY A 18 1.29 5.20 15.04
C GLY A 18 0.82 4.38 13.82
N LEU A 19 -0.29 3.67 13.98
CA LEU A 19 -0.94 2.92 12.90
C LEU A 19 -1.88 3.84 12.12
N THR A 20 -1.55 4.05 10.86
CA THR A 20 -2.36 4.81 9.91
C THR A 20 -2.94 3.90 8.84
N LEU A 21 -3.94 4.34 8.09
CA LEU A 21 -4.59 3.51 7.08
C LEU A 21 -4.13 3.91 5.68
N VAL A 22 -4.11 2.97 4.74
CA VAL A 22 -3.98 3.29 3.31
C VAL A 22 -5.22 4.06 2.85
N ALA A 23 -5.05 5.30 2.40
CA ALA A 23 -6.14 6.23 2.09
C ALA A 23 -6.55 6.22 0.60
N THR A 24 -5.62 5.88 -0.30
CA THR A 24 -5.88 5.70 -1.73
C THR A 24 -5.36 4.35 -2.21
N ALA A 25 -6.00 3.82 -3.25
CA ALA A 25 -5.68 2.53 -3.86
C ALA A 25 -6.11 2.50 -5.33
N SER A 26 -5.67 1.48 -6.06
CA SER A 26 -6.07 1.16 -7.43
C SER A 26 -7.58 0.92 -7.54
N GLY A 27 -8.25 1.56 -8.51
CA GLY A 27 -9.68 1.33 -8.79
C GLY A 27 -9.95 0.14 -9.73
N ASP A 28 -8.93 -0.32 -10.44
CA ASP A 28 -8.96 -1.35 -11.46
C ASP A 28 -8.48 -2.72 -10.95
N VAL A 29 -7.80 -2.73 -9.80
CA VAL A 29 -7.23 -3.93 -9.19
C VAL A 29 -7.87 -4.18 -7.84
N LEU A 30 -8.42 -5.39 -7.68
CA LEU A 30 -9.05 -5.84 -6.44
C LEU A 30 -8.30 -7.03 -5.84
N ILE A 31 -7.93 -6.92 -4.57
CA ILE A 31 -7.44 -8.03 -3.74
C ILE A 31 -8.53 -8.34 -2.73
N ASN A 32 -9.06 -9.56 -2.75
CA ASN A 32 -10.12 -9.95 -1.80
C ASN A 32 -11.28 -8.93 -1.80
N ALA A 33 -11.72 -8.53 -2.99
CA ALA A 33 -12.76 -7.53 -3.24
C ALA A 33 -12.50 -6.10 -2.70
N LEU A 34 -11.25 -5.79 -2.30
CA LEU A 34 -10.85 -4.44 -1.89
C LEU A 34 -9.82 -3.87 -2.85
N CYS A 35 -9.91 -2.56 -3.09
CA CYS A 35 -8.97 -1.81 -3.93
C CYS A 35 -7.54 -2.04 -3.46
N ALA A 36 -6.64 -2.28 -4.41
CA ALA A 36 -5.30 -2.73 -4.13
C ALA A 36 -4.31 -1.54 -4.04
N ALA A 37 -3.45 -1.49 -3.01
CA ALA A 37 -2.49 -0.39 -2.81
C ALA A 37 -1.16 -0.52 -3.63
N ARG A 38 -0.90 0.41 -4.54
CA ARG A 38 0.26 0.43 -5.46
C ARG A 38 1.33 1.45 -5.03
N VAL A 39 2.48 1.39 -5.68
CA VAL A 39 3.49 2.46 -5.59
C VAL A 39 2.88 3.78 -6.04
N GLY A 40 3.04 4.81 -5.21
CA GLY A 40 2.43 6.13 -5.38
C GLY A 40 1.13 6.34 -4.58
N ASP A 41 0.54 5.30 -3.99
CA ASP A 41 -0.61 5.48 -3.10
C ASP A 41 -0.19 6.10 -1.75
N ILE A 42 -1.12 6.84 -1.15
CA ILE A 42 -0.92 7.69 0.03
C ILE A 42 -1.60 7.05 1.24
N CYS A 43 -0.89 7.01 2.36
CA CYS A 43 -1.42 6.65 3.68
C CYS A 43 -2.05 7.88 4.37
N ALA A 44 -2.94 7.66 5.34
CA ALA A 44 -3.61 8.74 6.07
C ALA A 44 -2.63 9.67 6.82
N CYS A 45 -1.41 9.21 7.10
CA CYS A 45 -0.33 10.04 7.64
C CYS A 45 0.32 11.00 6.62
N GLY A 46 0.03 10.85 5.32
CA GLY A 46 0.74 11.53 4.23
C GLY A 46 1.95 10.76 3.68
N ALA A 47 2.30 9.61 4.24
CA ALA A 47 3.36 8.76 3.69
C ALA A 47 2.95 8.19 2.33
N VAL A 48 3.92 8.02 1.44
CA VAL A 48 3.69 7.48 0.09
C VAL A 48 4.30 6.08 0.01
N ILE A 49 3.60 5.17 -0.66
CA ILE A 49 4.13 3.86 -0.98
C ILE A 49 5.22 4.02 -2.05
N VAL A 50 6.47 3.76 -1.69
CA VAL A 50 7.63 3.97 -2.59
C VAL A 50 8.23 2.68 -3.14
N ALA A 51 7.80 1.52 -2.62
CA ALA A 51 8.34 0.23 -3.02
C ALA A 51 7.23 -0.83 -3.11
N GLY A 52 7.41 -1.77 -4.03
CA GLY A 52 6.62 -2.99 -4.18
C GLY A 52 7.47 -4.11 -4.77
N PHE A 53 7.07 -5.36 -4.57
CA PHE A 53 7.86 -6.53 -4.99
C PHE A 53 7.66 -6.88 -6.48
N PRO A 54 8.73 -7.13 -7.27
CA PRO A 54 8.63 -7.24 -8.73
C PRO A 54 8.39 -8.64 -9.33
N TRP A 55 7.87 -9.63 -8.59
CA TRP A 55 7.99 -11.04 -9.04
C TRP A 55 6.81 -11.65 -9.83
N SER A 56 5.65 -11.00 -9.98
CA SER A 56 4.53 -11.63 -10.71
C SER A 56 4.37 -11.09 -12.15
N ARG A 57 4.61 -11.96 -13.14
CA ARG A 57 4.62 -11.69 -14.59
C ARG A 57 3.23 -11.43 -15.22
N HIS A 58 2.38 -10.56 -14.67
CA HIS A 58 1.06 -10.30 -15.31
C HIS A 58 0.56 -8.86 -15.44
N ARG A 59 1.34 -7.87 -15.00
CA ARG A 59 1.31 -6.43 -15.32
C ARG A 59 2.21 -5.77 -14.27
N ALA A 60 2.90 -4.69 -14.61
CA ALA A 60 4.02 -4.14 -13.85
C ALA A 60 3.67 -3.53 -12.46
N ASP A 61 2.53 -3.92 -11.85
CA ASP A 61 1.85 -3.13 -10.83
C ASP A 61 1.53 -3.90 -9.53
N PHE A 62 1.99 -5.15 -9.34
CA PHE A 62 1.41 -6.03 -8.31
C PHE A 62 2.34 -6.51 -7.17
N PHE A 63 2.13 -5.85 -6.03
CA PHE A 63 1.94 -6.39 -4.68
C PHE A 63 2.96 -7.34 -4.05
N GLY A 64 3.85 -6.72 -3.27
CA GLY A 64 4.49 -7.40 -2.15
C GLY A 64 5.20 -6.36 -1.29
N LEU A 65 4.83 -6.30 -0.02
CA LEU A 65 5.47 -5.52 1.06
C LEU A 65 5.80 -4.07 0.67
N TYR A 66 4.82 -3.20 0.79
CA TYR A 66 5.07 -1.77 0.69
C TYR A 66 5.85 -1.29 1.91
N GLN A 67 7.07 -0.79 1.69
CA GLN A 67 7.66 0.16 2.62
C GLN A 67 7.07 1.52 2.26
N ALA A 68 6.12 2.01 3.05
CA ALA A 68 5.76 3.42 2.94
C ALA A 68 6.97 4.21 3.44
N GLY A 69 7.54 5.02 2.54
CA GLY A 69 8.62 5.92 2.87
C GLY A 69 8.02 7.15 3.55
N VAL A 70 8.59 7.51 4.69
CA VAL A 70 8.52 8.88 5.22
C VAL A 70 9.72 9.66 4.72
#